data_AF-A0A2V8PA82-F1
#
_entry.id   AF-A0A2V8PA82-F1
#
_cell.length_a   1.000
_cell.length_b   1.000
_cell.length_c   1.000
_cell.angle_alpha   90.00
_cell.angle_beta   90.00
_cell.angle_gamma   90.00
#
_symmetry.space_group_name_H-M   'P 1'
#
loop_
_entity.id
_entity.type
_entity.pdbx_description
1 polymer ?
#
loop_
_entity_poly.entity_id
_entity_poly.type
_entity_poly.pdbx_seq_one_letter_code
_entity_poly.pdbx_strand_id
1 'polypeptide(L)'
;MNRLRKASRPNTKLAIAIWGELSRSALLHLKELVQRYALSVNAGDLQFLDGRWYITHSGLLRIAERRHCFGIRTTLQKDLSDHSMSHWVFKATVYKSLD
;
A
#
# COMPACT_ATOMS: atom_id res chain seq x y z
N MET A 1 -16.08 -13.01 6.13
CA MET A 1 -15.53 -12.24 7.27
C MET A 1 -14.52 -12.97 8.17
N ASN A 2 -14.51 -14.32 8.25
CA ASN A 2 -13.67 -15.04 9.24
C ASN A 2 -12.17 -15.21 8.85
N ARG A 3 -11.83 -15.36 7.56
CA ARG A 3 -10.42 -15.50 7.10
C ARG A 3 -9.59 -14.22 7.28
N LEU A 4 -10.18 -13.05 7.03
CA LEU A 4 -9.49 -11.74 7.11
C LEU A 4 -9.13 -11.33 8.54
N ARG A 5 -9.96 -11.70 9.53
CA ARG A 5 -9.61 -11.55 10.96
C ARG A 5 -8.47 -12.49 11.36
N LYS A 6 -8.41 -13.69 10.77
CA LYS A 6 -7.37 -14.69 11.04
C LYS A 6 -6.01 -14.26 10.49
N ALA A 7 -5.95 -13.60 9.34
CA ALA A 7 -4.71 -13.10 8.74
C ALA A 7 -4.08 -11.91 9.50
N SER A 8 -4.89 -11.10 10.19
CA SER A 8 -4.38 -9.94 10.93
C SER A 8 -3.60 -10.30 12.20
N ARG A 9 -3.98 -11.38 12.92
CA ARG A 9 -3.30 -11.78 14.16
C ARG A 9 -1.80 -12.14 13.95
N PRO A 10 -1.43 -12.99 12.96
CA PRO A 10 -0.03 -13.26 12.65
C PRO A 10 0.76 -12.00 12.29
N ASN A 11 0.17 -11.11 11.48
CA ASN A 11 0.81 -9.85 11.09
C ASN A 11 1.08 -8.93 12.29
N THR A 12 0.11 -8.78 13.20
CA THR A 12 0.31 -8.00 14.43
C THR A 12 1.41 -8.58 15.31
N LYS A 13 1.41 -9.90 15.53
CA LYS A 13 2.45 -10.55 16.34
C LYS A 13 3.84 -10.35 15.75
N LEU A 14 3.98 -10.56 14.44
CA LEU A 14 5.26 -10.40 13.75
C LEU A 14 5.69 -8.93 13.73
N ALA A 15 4.77 -8.00 13.53
CA ALA A 15 5.07 -6.58 13.58
C ALA A 15 5.63 -6.14 14.93
N ILE A 16 5.02 -6.57 16.03
CA ILE A 16 5.50 -6.28 17.38
C ILE A 16 6.88 -6.93 17.60
N ALA A 17 7.11 -8.14 17.07
CA ALA A 17 8.40 -8.82 17.20
C ALA A 17 9.54 -8.11 16.44
N ILE A 18 9.25 -7.51 15.28
CA ILE A 18 10.26 -6.84 14.45
C ILE A 18 10.53 -5.40 14.91
N TRP A 19 9.47 -4.63 15.22
CA TRP A 19 9.57 -3.19 15.45
C TRP A 19 9.30 -2.77 16.90
N GLY A 20 9.09 -3.73 17.82
CA GLY A 20 8.85 -3.45 19.23
C GLY A 20 7.42 -3.01 19.53
N GLU A 21 7.25 -2.19 20.57
CA GLU A 21 5.93 -1.70 20.96
C GLU A 21 5.35 -0.79 19.88
N LEU A 22 4.14 -1.12 19.42
CA LEU A 22 3.41 -0.36 18.41
C LEU A 22 2.19 0.28 19.06
N SER A 23 1.98 1.56 18.76
CA SER A 23 0.80 2.29 19.22
C SER A 23 -0.49 1.62 18.75
N ARG A 24 -1.58 1.83 19.49
CA ARG A 24 -2.90 1.33 19.11
C ARG A 24 -3.31 1.77 17.71
N SER A 25 -3.00 3.00 17.32
CA SER A 25 -3.28 3.52 15.98
C SER A 25 -2.47 2.80 14.91
N ALA A 26 -1.17 2.54 15.14
CA ALA A 26 -0.34 1.75 14.23
C ALA A 26 -0.89 0.33 14.04
N LEU A 27 -1.33 -0.33 15.11
CA LEU A 27 -1.92 -1.67 15.04
C LEU A 27 -3.27 -1.69 14.29
N LEU A 28 -4.10 -0.65 14.46
CA LEU A 28 -5.35 -0.51 13.71
C LEU A 28 -5.08 -0.27 12.21
N HIS A 29 -4.11 0.59 11.87
CA HIS A 29 -3.71 0.79 10.47
C HIS A 29 -3.13 -0.48 9.85
N LEU A 30 -2.30 -1.23 10.57
CA LEU A 30 -1.80 -2.52 10.10
C LEU A 30 -2.96 -3.47 9.76
N LYS A 31 -3.95 -3.55 10.64
CA LYS A 31 -5.13 -4.39 10.42
C LYS A 31 -5.91 -3.97 9.18
N GLU A 32 -6.10 -2.66 8.96
CA GLU A 32 -6.74 -2.15 7.75
C GLU A 32 -5.95 -2.52 6.49
N LEU A 33 -4.61 -2.34 6.51
CA LEU A 33 -3.74 -2.69 5.38
C LEU A 33 -3.82 -4.18 5.02
N VAL A 34 -3.78 -5.05 6.04
CA VAL A 34 -3.92 -6.50 5.88
C VAL A 34 -5.32 -6.88 5.37
N GLN A 35 -6.38 -6.22 5.85
CA GLN A 35 -7.75 -6.63 5.51
C GLN A 35 -8.21 -6.09 4.15
N ARG A 36 -7.87 -4.85 3.83
CA ARG A 36 -8.31 -4.17 2.61
C ARG A 36 -7.45 -4.49 1.40
N TYR A 37 -6.16 -4.66 1.60
CA TYR A 37 -5.19 -4.84 0.51
C TYR A 37 -4.51 -6.23 0.55
N ALA A 38 -4.84 -7.06 1.54
CA ALA A 38 -4.25 -8.38 1.74
C ALA A 38 -2.71 -8.35 1.82
N LEU A 39 -2.15 -7.24 2.30
CA LEU A 39 -0.71 -7.07 2.52
C LEU A 39 -0.24 -7.87 3.73
N SER A 40 1.04 -8.19 3.76
CA SER A 40 1.67 -9.02 4.79
C SER A 40 3.03 -8.46 5.23
N VAL A 41 3.20 -8.34 6.54
CA VAL A 41 4.49 -8.11 7.20
C VAL A 41 5.48 -9.22 6.85
N ASN A 42 5.03 -10.48 6.91
CA ASN A 42 5.88 -11.63 6.64
C ASN A 42 6.33 -11.69 5.17
N ALA A 43 5.51 -11.20 4.24
CA ALA A 43 5.88 -11.17 2.83
C ALA A 43 6.77 -9.97 2.46
N GLY A 44 7.12 -9.14 3.45
CA GLY A 44 7.87 -7.91 3.24
C GLY A 44 7.08 -6.82 2.54
N ASP A 45 5.73 -6.87 2.54
CA ASP A 45 4.88 -5.87 1.87
C ASP A 45 4.82 -4.54 2.65
N LEU A 46 5.15 -4.57 3.94
CA LEU A 46 4.96 -3.48 4.88
C LEU A 46 6.23 -3.24 5.69
N GLN A 47 6.56 -1.97 5.86
CA GLN A 47 7.64 -1.49 6.73
C GLN A 47 7.08 -0.45 7.70
N PHE A 48 7.51 -0.51 8.97
CA PHE A 48 7.20 0.54 9.94
C PHE A 48 8.39 1.46 10.14
N LEU A 49 8.21 2.76 9.89
CA LEU A 49 9.24 3.81 10.05
C LEU A 49 8.56 5.06 10.61
N ASP A 50 9.19 5.73 11.57
CA ASP A 50 8.74 7.01 12.12
C ASP A 50 7.25 7.07 12.49
N GLY A 51 6.75 6.00 13.11
CA GLY A 51 5.36 5.91 13.55
C GLY A 51 4.34 5.61 12.44
N ARG A 52 4.78 5.29 11.22
CA ARG A 52 3.91 5.12 10.04
C ARG A 52 4.20 3.81 9.31
N TRP A 53 3.16 3.28 8.67
CA TRP A 53 3.27 2.13 7.78
C TRP A 53 3.56 2.60 6.36
N TYR A 54 4.60 2.03 5.77
CA TYR A 54 4.98 2.19 4.39
C TYR A 54 4.73 0.89 3.63
N ILE A 55 4.11 0.99 2.46
CA ILE A 55 3.99 -0.15 1.55
C ILE A 55 5.30 -0.22 0.76
N THR A 56 5.98 -1.34 0.84
CA THR A 56 7.24 -1.56 0.11
C THR A 56 6.97 -1.75 -1.38
N HIS A 57 8.05 -1.79 -2.18
CA HIS A 57 7.93 -2.09 -3.60
C HIS A 57 7.24 -3.45 -3.86
N SER A 58 7.57 -4.50 -3.10
CA SER A 58 6.92 -5.80 -3.20
C SER A 58 5.43 -5.75 -2.84
N GLY A 59 5.06 -4.95 -1.84
CA GLY A 59 3.66 -4.72 -1.47
C GLY A 59 2.87 -4.03 -2.58
N LEU A 60 3.46 -3.03 -3.25
CA LEU A 60 2.84 -2.36 -4.39
C LEU A 60 2.66 -3.31 -5.58
N LEU A 61 3.68 -4.12 -5.91
CA LEU A 61 3.58 -5.13 -6.97
C LEU A 61 2.49 -6.16 -6.69
N ARG A 62 2.37 -6.61 -5.44
CA ARG A 62 1.30 -7.55 -5.02
C ARG A 62 -0.09 -6.93 -5.11
N ILE A 63 -0.25 -5.64 -4.80
CA ILE A 63 -1.51 -4.93 -5.02
C ILE A 63 -1.82 -4.83 -6.51
N ALA A 64 -0.82 -4.48 -7.33
CA ALA A 64 -0.96 -4.35 -8.76
C ALA A 64 -1.41 -5.68 -9.38
N GLU A 65 -0.70 -6.77 -9.10
CA GLU A 65 -1.01 -8.12 -9.57
C GLU A 65 -2.44 -8.55 -9.22
N ARG A 66 -2.85 -8.45 -7.95
CA ARG A 66 -4.22 -8.80 -7.52
C ARG A 66 -5.31 -7.92 -8.12
N ARG A 67 -4.97 -6.71 -8.55
CA ARG A 67 -5.91 -5.79 -9.21
C ARG A 67 -5.82 -5.88 -10.73
N HIS A 68 -5.13 -6.89 -11.24
CA HIS A 68 -4.88 -7.13 -12.65
C HIS A 68 -4.20 -5.94 -13.32
N CYS A 69 -3.45 -5.11 -12.59
CA CYS A 69 -2.76 -3.95 -13.13
C CYS A 69 -1.57 -4.42 -13.99
N PHE A 70 -1.73 -4.31 -15.30
CA PHE A 70 -0.70 -4.60 -16.29
C PHE A 70 0.32 -3.45 -16.42
N GLY A 71 -0.10 -2.22 -16.15
CA GLY A 71 0.80 -1.07 -16.15
C GLY A 71 0.10 0.24 -15.81
N ILE A 72 0.89 1.24 -15.43
CA ILE A 72 0.40 2.60 -15.17
C ILE A 72 1.13 3.53 -16.14
N ARG A 73 0.40 4.19 -17.02
CA ARG A 73 0.95 5.27 -17.85
C ARG A 73 0.65 6.59 -17.18
N THR A 74 1.70 7.29 -16.79
CA THR A 74 1.62 8.65 -16.25
C THR A 74 1.97 9.64 -17.34
N THR A 75 1.13 10.65 -17.55
CA THR A 75 1.39 11.73 -18.51
C THR A 75 1.18 13.09 -17.86
N LEU A 76 2.13 14.00 -18.05
CA LEU A 76 1.99 15.41 -17.65
C LEU A 76 0.86 16.06 -18.46
N GLN A 77 -0.08 16.69 -17.79
CA GLN A 77 -1.17 17.45 -18.39
C GLN A 77 -0.73 18.92 -18.47
N LYS A 78 0.00 19.29 -19.53
CA LYS A 78 0.59 20.63 -19.67
C LYS A 78 -0.47 21.74 -19.61
N ASP A 79 -1.60 21.56 -20.27
CA ASP A 79 -2.68 22.55 -20.33
C ASP A 79 -3.39 22.77 -19.00
N LEU A 80 -3.25 21.82 -18.06
CA LEU A 80 -3.78 21.90 -16.70
C LEU A 80 -2.70 22.24 -15.66
N SER A 81 -1.45 22.36 -16.09
CA SER A 81 -0.32 22.69 -15.21
C SER A 81 0.00 24.18 -15.34
N ASP A 82 0.49 24.77 -14.26
CA ASP A 82 1.01 26.13 -14.24
C ASP A 82 2.47 26.12 -13.80
N HIS A 83 3.36 26.26 -14.78
CA HIS A 83 4.80 26.31 -14.54
C HIS A 83 5.19 27.51 -13.65
N SER A 84 4.53 28.65 -13.81
CA SER A 84 4.88 29.87 -13.05
C SER A 84 4.61 29.70 -11.56
N MET A 85 3.61 28.89 -11.21
CA MET A 85 3.25 28.56 -9.83
C MET A 85 3.85 27.24 -9.33
N SER A 86 4.68 26.55 -10.13
CA SER A 86 5.15 25.18 -9.83
C SER A 86 4.02 24.20 -9.54
N HIS A 87 2.87 24.39 -10.17
CA HIS A 87 1.70 23.52 -10.03
C HIS A 87 1.66 22.54 -11.20
N TRP A 88 1.76 21.25 -10.88
CA TRP A 88 1.89 20.20 -11.89
C TRP A 88 0.74 19.20 -11.78
N VAL A 89 0.06 18.95 -12.89
CA VAL A 89 -1.03 17.98 -12.97
C VAL A 89 -0.58 16.78 -13.78
N PHE A 90 -0.67 15.59 -13.19
CA PHE A 90 -0.36 14.32 -13.85
C PHE A 90 -1.60 13.46 -13.94
N LYS A 91 -1.86 12.91 -15.14
CA LYS A 91 -2.86 11.86 -15.35
C LYS A 91 -2.18 10.51 -15.24
N ALA A 92 -2.65 9.66 -14.32
CA ALA A 92 -2.25 8.26 -14.24
C ALA A 92 -3.36 7.37 -14.79
N THR A 93 -3.09 6.64 -15.86
CA THR A 93 -4.01 5.65 -16.43
C THR A 93 -3.52 4.26 -16.08
N VAL A 94 -4.35 3.52 -15.34
CA VAL A 94 -4.10 2.11 -15.00
C VAL A 94 -4.67 1.23 -16.10
N TYR A 95 -3.81 0.46 -16.76
CA TYR A 95 -4.19 -0.59 -17.68
C TYR A 95 -4.35 -1.90 -16.91
N LYS A 96 -5.49 -2.56 -17.10
CA LYS A 96 -5.74 -3.87 -16.50
C LYS A 96 -5.61 -4.97 -17.55
N SER A 97 -5.18 -6.17 -17.16
CA SER A 97 -5.31 -7.35 -18.02
C SER A 97 -6.80 -7.66 -18.25
N LEU A 98 -7.10 -8.31 -19.36
CA LEU A 98 -8.48 -8.62 -19.79
C LEU A 98 -9.07 -9.86 -19.10
N ASP A 99 -8.33 -10.46 -18.15
CA ASP A 99 -8.72 -11.68 -17.44
C ASP A 99 -9.75 -11.42 -16.33
#